data_AF-A0A2N9N829-F1
#
_entry.id   AF-A0A2N9N829-F1
#
_cell.length_a   1.000
_cell.length_b   1.000
_cell.length_c   1.000
_cell.angle_alpha   90.00
_cell.angle_beta   90.00
_cell.angle_gamma   90.00
#
_symmetry.space_group_name_H-M   'P 1'
#
loop_
_entity.id
_entity.type
_entity.pdbx_description
1 polymer ?
#
loop_
_entity_poly.entity_id
_entity_poly.type
_entity_poly.pdbx_seq_one_letter_code
_entity_poly.pdbx_strand_id
1 'polypeptide(L)'
;MNYTAQSVASAATPEEVPSGRPVSNATWLRGGVLVLLILWLYAPILAHLVGQWWLDPNFSHGFLVPLFSLFVLWKDRVRIAKFPSASSSWGLLVVSFALCLLGAGVLGAELFLSRISLLVLLAGLIVFFRGWPLFRAVLFPWAFLFLMIPIPAIIFNQITFPLQLLASKLAASALPLLGVPVLREGNIINLPALPLEVAEACSGIRSLLSLTTLAVVYGYLMEPRIVIRILLALASIPIAVVANSLRIVGTGLLVQYWGQDAAEGFFHTFSGWLVFVVSLLLLFAVHQLFVVVARPVKEKL
;
A
#
# COMPACT_ATOMS: atom_id res chain seq x y z
N MET A 1 -19.71 28.51 73.63
CA MET A 1 -20.82 27.94 72.83
C MET A 1 -21.15 28.95 71.77
N ASN A 2 -20.96 28.78 70.45
CA ASN A 2 -20.85 27.59 69.63
C ASN A 2 -19.96 27.88 68.39
N TYR A 3 -19.18 26.87 68.02
CA TYR A 3 -18.57 26.70 66.69
C TYR A 3 -19.65 26.22 65.70
N THR A 4 -19.76 26.83 64.53
CA THR A 4 -20.39 26.28 63.29
C THR A 4 -20.19 27.31 62.17
N ALA A 5 -19.84 27.00 60.92
CA ALA A 5 -19.44 25.76 60.26
C ALA A 5 -18.75 26.17 58.95
N GLN A 6 -17.64 25.53 58.61
CA GLN A 6 -16.94 25.68 57.34
C GLN A 6 -17.75 25.06 56.19
N SER A 7 -17.79 25.79 55.09
CA SER A 7 -18.09 25.31 53.73
C SER A 7 -17.17 24.15 53.36
N VAL A 8 -17.74 22.97 53.13
CA VAL A 8 -17.04 21.84 52.50
C VAL A 8 -17.62 21.63 51.11
N ALA A 9 -16.80 21.89 50.11
CA ALA A 9 -17.06 21.60 48.71
C ALA A 9 -17.30 20.11 48.50
N SER A 10 -18.36 19.80 47.74
CA SER A 10 -18.72 18.47 47.27
C SER A 10 -17.61 17.91 46.38
N ALA A 11 -16.84 16.94 46.88
CA ALA A 11 -15.91 16.16 46.08
C ALA A 11 -16.71 15.22 45.16
N ALA A 12 -16.63 15.45 43.84
CA ALA A 12 -17.14 14.53 42.85
C ALA A 12 -16.35 13.21 42.92
N THR A 13 -17.07 12.09 43.02
CA THR A 13 -16.51 10.73 42.98
C THR A 13 -15.87 10.44 41.63
N PRO A 14 -14.73 9.73 41.57
CA PRO A 14 -14.14 9.33 40.30
C PRO A 14 -15.05 8.31 39.60
N GLU A 15 -15.43 8.60 38.34
CA GLU A 15 -16.10 7.63 37.47
C GLU A 15 -15.27 6.33 37.39
N GLU A 16 -15.84 5.23 37.86
CA GLU A 16 -15.26 3.90 37.68
C GLU A 16 -15.16 3.57 36.19
N VAL A 17 -13.94 3.32 35.72
CA VAL A 17 -13.69 2.76 34.39
C VAL A 17 -14.30 1.35 34.38
N PRO A 18 -15.29 1.04 33.50
CA PRO A 18 -15.93 -0.28 33.52
C PRO A 18 -14.90 -1.35 33.20
N SER A 19 -14.66 -2.24 34.16
CA SER A 19 -13.81 -3.42 34.00
C SER A 19 -14.44 -4.35 32.97
N GLY A 20 -13.74 -4.57 31.85
CA GLY A 20 -14.22 -5.44 30.78
C GLY A 20 -14.44 -6.86 31.29
N ARG A 21 -15.65 -7.42 31.07
CA ARG A 21 -15.97 -8.79 31.45
C ARG A 21 -14.94 -9.77 30.84
N PRO A 22 -14.43 -10.75 31.60
CA PRO A 22 -13.48 -11.73 31.07
C PRO A 22 -14.13 -12.48 29.90
N VAL A 23 -13.41 -12.56 28.79
CA VAL A 23 -13.85 -13.27 27.59
C VAL A 23 -13.92 -14.76 27.90
N SER A 24 -15.11 -15.37 27.79
CA SER A 24 -15.31 -16.80 28.07
C SER A 24 -14.43 -17.69 27.18
N ASN A 25 -13.94 -18.81 27.73
CA ASN A 25 -13.21 -19.85 26.99
C ASN A 25 -13.97 -20.32 25.73
N ALA A 26 -15.30 -20.32 25.77
CA ALA A 26 -16.13 -20.67 24.62
C ALA A 26 -16.02 -19.66 23.46
N THR A 27 -15.81 -18.37 23.76
CA THR A 27 -15.62 -17.33 22.74
C THR A 27 -14.26 -17.47 22.08
N TRP A 28 -13.21 -17.77 22.86
CA TRP A 28 -11.89 -18.07 22.33
C TRP A 28 -11.89 -19.31 21.43
N LEU A 29 -12.57 -20.38 21.85
CA LEU A 29 -12.73 -21.59 21.04
C LEU A 29 -13.45 -21.31 19.71
N ARG A 30 -14.58 -20.59 19.75
CA ARG A 30 -15.33 -20.20 18.53
C ARG A 30 -14.48 -19.36 17.58
N GLY A 31 -13.73 -18.40 18.12
CA GLY A 31 -12.79 -17.59 17.33
C GLY A 31 -11.68 -18.43 16.69
N GLY A 32 -11.09 -19.35 17.46
CA GLY A 32 -10.06 -20.27 16.97
C GLY A 32 -10.58 -21.17 15.84
N VAL A 33 -11.76 -21.78 16.00
CA VAL A 33 -12.40 -22.59 14.96
C VAL A 33 -12.66 -21.78 13.70
N LEU A 34 -13.18 -20.55 13.83
CA LEU A 34 -13.43 -19.68 12.68
C LEU A 34 -12.13 -19.36 11.92
N VAL A 35 -11.06 -19.02 12.64
CA VAL A 35 -9.74 -18.77 12.03
C VAL A 35 -9.23 -20.02 11.31
N LEU A 36 -9.34 -21.19 11.92
CA LEU A 36 -8.93 -22.46 11.29
C LEU A 36 -9.73 -22.75 10.01
N LEU A 37 -11.04 -22.52 10.02
CA LEU A 37 -11.89 -22.71 8.83
C LEU A 37 -11.51 -21.75 7.71
N ILE A 38 -11.24 -20.48 8.03
CA ILE A 38 -10.78 -19.50 7.03
C ILE A 38 -9.43 -19.91 6.46
N LEU A 39 -8.47 -20.27 7.31
CA LEU A 39 -7.14 -20.70 6.88
C LEU A 39 -7.22 -21.96 6.02
N TRP A 40 -8.06 -22.92 6.39
CA TRP A 40 -8.26 -24.13 5.60
C TRP A 40 -8.89 -23.83 4.22
N LEU A 41 -9.95 -23.01 4.19
CA LEU A 41 -10.63 -22.62 2.96
C LEU A 41 -9.74 -21.79 2.02
N TYR A 42 -8.92 -20.89 2.57
CA TYR A 42 -8.07 -19.97 1.80
C TYR A 42 -6.61 -20.41 1.68
N ALA A 43 -6.21 -21.54 2.24
CA ALA A 43 -4.83 -22.05 2.19
C ALA A 43 -4.22 -22.04 0.77
N PRO A 44 -4.87 -22.59 -0.28
CA PRO A 44 -4.28 -22.57 -1.62
C PRO A 44 -4.19 -21.15 -2.18
N ILE A 45 -5.19 -20.30 -1.94
CA ILE A 45 -5.20 -18.90 -2.39
C ILE A 45 -4.05 -18.12 -1.74
N LEU A 46 -3.86 -18.28 -0.44
CA LEU A 46 -2.76 -17.66 0.31
C LEU A 46 -1.41 -18.19 -0.13
N ALA A 47 -1.27 -19.50 -0.38
CA ALA A 47 -0.03 -20.08 -0.88
C ALA A 47 0.37 -19.51 -2.25
N HIS A 48 -0.58 -19.40 -3.19
CA HIS A 48 -0.32 -18.77 -4.48
C HIS A 48 -0.02 -17.27 -4.37
N LEU A 49 -0.69 -16.57 -3.44
CA LEU A 49 -0.46 -15.15 -3.22
C LEU A 49 0.94 -14.88 -2.63
N VAL A 50 1.34 -15.64 -1.61
CA VAL A 50 2.68 -15.57 -1.01
C VAL A 50 3.76 -16.01 -2.01
N GLY A 51 3.49 -17.06 -2.78
CA GLY A 51 4.38 -17.49 -3.87
C GLY A 51 4.62 -16.37 -4.88
N GLN A 52 3.57 -15.62 -5.24
CA GLN A 52 3.71 -14.48 -6.14
C GLN A 52 4.54 -13.34 -5.52
N TRP A 53 4.36 -13.03 -4.24
CA TRP A 53 5.20 -12.02 -3.56
C TRP A 53 6.67 -12.42 -3.47
N TRP A 54 6.94 -13.73 -3.38
CA TRP A 54 8.31 -14.26 -3.26
C TRP A 54 9.02 -14.34 -4.62
N LEU A 55 8.32 -14.79 -5.65
CA LEU A 55 8.89 -15.08 -6.97
C LEU A 55 8.85 -13.88 -7.91
N ASP A 56 7.85 -12.98 -7.78
CA ASP A 56 7.73 -11.78 -8.60
C ASP A 56 8.14 -10.54 -7.79
N PRO A 57 9.30 -9.94 -8.09
CA PRO A 57 9.76 -8.77 -7.38
C PRO A 57 8.81 -7.56 -7.45
N ASN A 58 7.95 -7.48 -8.49
CA ASN A 58 6.97 -6.39 -8.64
C ASN A 58 5.89 -6.40 -7.55
N PHE A 59 5.70 -7.54 -6.88
CA PHE A 59 4.71 -7.72 -5.82
C PHE A 59 5.33 -8.02 -4.45
N SER A 60 6.66 -7.87 -4.31
CA SER A 60 7.38 -8.11 -3.05
C SER A 60 6.89 -7.21 -1.89
N HIS A 61 6.38 -6.01 -2.18
CA HIS A 61 5.74 -5.14 -1.19
C HIS A 61 4.50 -5.78 -0.53
N GLY A 62 3.93 -6.82 -1.16
CA GLY A 62 2.78 -7.56 -0.63
C GLY A 62 3.00 -8.14 0.77
N PHE A 63 4.24 -8.46 1.16
CA PHE A 63 4.57 -8.88 2.53
C PHE A 63 4.41 -7.76 3.56
N LEU A 64 4.72 -6.51 3.18
CA LEU A 64 4.61 -5.35 4.07
C LEU A 64 3.15 -5.03 4.40
N VAL A 65 2.25 -5.27 3.44
CA VAL A 65 0.86 -4.84 3.52
C VAL A 65 0.09 -5.43 4.72
N PRO A 66 -0.01 -6.76 4.90
CA PRO A 66 -0.70 -7.34 6.05
C PRO A 66 -0.01 -7.01 7.37
N LEU A 67 1.33 -6.93 7.40
CA LEU A 67 2.09 -6.53 8.59
C LEU A 67 1.74 -5.11 9.04
N PHE A 68 1.69 -4.17 8.11
CA PHE A 68 1.32 -2.80 8.40
C PHE A 68 -0.15 -2.66 8.78
N SER A 69 -1.07 -3.38 8.13
CA SER A 69 -2.48 -3.42 8.53
C SER A 69 -2.63 -3.90 9.98
N LEU A 70 -1.92 -4.97 10.37
CA LEU A 70 -1.91 -5.47 11.75
C LEU A 70 -1.30 -4.45 12.71
N PHE A 71 -0.20 -3.80 12.34
CA PHE A 71 0.40 -2.72 13.13
C PHE A 71 -0.59 -1.57 13.36
N VAL A 72 -1.32 -1.13 12.33
CA VAL A 72 -2.31 -0.06 12.45
C VAL A 72 -3.46 -0.46 13.37
N LEU A 73 -3.96 -1.70 13.24
CA LEU A 73 -4.98 -2.24 14.15
C LEU A 73 -4.48 -2.28 15.60
N TRP A 74 -3.23 -2.69 15.82
CA TRP A 74 -2.62 -2.74 17.14
C TRP A 74 -2.38 -1.35 17.74
N LYS A 75 -1.95 -0.38 16.93
CA LYS A 75 -1.74 1.02 17.31
C LYS A 75 -3.06 1.69 17.68
N ASP A 76 -4.10 1.46 16.90
CA ASP A 76 -5.41 2.10 17.06
C ASP A 76 -6.36 1.32 18.00
N ARG A 77 -5.90 0.22 18.62
CA ARG A 77 -6.74 -0.70 19.43
C ARG A 77 -7.57 -0.02 20.51
N VAL A 78 -7.00 0.99 21.18
CA VAL A 78 -7.69 1.74 22.26
C VAL A 78 -8.79 2.62 21.69
N ARG A 79 -8.57 3.23 20.51
CA ARG A 79 -9.59 4.00 19.79
C ARG A 79 -10.69 3.08 19.28
N ILE A 80 -10.31 1.96 18.68
CA ILE A 80 -11.22 0.95 18.10
C ILE A 80 -12.11 0.33 19.19
N ALA A 81 -11.57 0.08 20.39
CA ALA A 81 -12.32 -0.49 21.52
C ALA A 81 -13.46 0.40 22.02
N LYS A 82 -13.45 1.72 21.73
CA LYS A 82 -14.52 2.65 22.13
C LYS A 82 -15.77 2.55 21.26
N PHE A 83 -15.67 1.95 20.07
CA PHE A 83 -16.84 1.82 19.19
C PHE A 83 -17.79 0.74 19.72
N PRO A 84 -19.11 1.02 19.75
CA PRO A 84 -20.07 0.04 20.24
C PRO A 84 -20.09 -1.17 19.32
N SER A 85 -20.08 -2.36 19.93
CA SER A 85 -20.23 -3.62 19.22
C SER A 85 -21.72 -3.83 18.93
N ALA A 86 -22.13 -3.68 17.68
CA ALA A 86 -23.52 -3.84 17.25
C ALA A 86 -23.58 -4.82 16.08
N SER A 87 -23.67 -6.13 16.38
CA SER A 87 -23.73 -7.19 15.37
C SER A 87 -24.82 -6.90 14.33
N SER A 88 -24.51 -7.10 13.05
CA SER A 88 -25.43 -6.81 11.96
C SER A 88 -25.59 -8.01 11.04
N SER A 89 -26.84 -8.46 10.83
CA SER A 89 -27.15 -9.56 9.90
C SER A 89 -26.75 -9.26 8.46
N TRP A 90 -26.62 -7.99 8.07
CA TRP A 90 -26.02 -7.59 6.79
C TRP A 90 -24.62 -8.18 6.57
N GLY A 91 -23.86 -8.42 7.64
CA GLY A 91 -22.58 -9.10 7.54
C GLY A 91 -22.69 -10.50 6.97
N LEU A 92 -23.80 -11.22 7.21
CA LEU A 92 -24.05 -12.54 6.62
C LEU A 92 -24.24 -12.46 5.11
N LEU A 93 -24.93 -11.42 4.62
CA LEU A 93 -25.08 -11.20 3.17
C LEU A 93 -23.72 -10.92 2.52
N VAL A 94 -22.85 -10.14 3.17
CA VAL A 94 -21.48 -9.88 2.70
C VAL A 94 -20.63 -11.15 2.72
N VAL A 95 -20.75 -11.98 3.76
CA VAL A 95 -20.07 -13.30 3.84
C VAL A 95 -20.54 -14.22 2.72
N SER A 96 -21.86 -14.34 2.50
CA SER A 96 -22.41 -15.15 1.41
C SER A 96 -21.93 -14.66 0.05
N PHE A 97 -21.90 -13.34 -0.17
CA PHE A 97 -21.34 -12.75 -1.38
C PHE A 97 -19.86 -13.07 -1.55
N ALA A 98 -19.05 -13.00 -0.48
CA ALA A 98 -17.64 -13.40 -0.51
C ALA A 98 -17.46 -14.87 -0.90
N LEU A 99 -18.29 -15.78 -0.37
CA LEU A 99 -18.24 -17.19 -0.74
C LEU A 99 -18.66 -17.43 -2.20
N CYS A 100 -19.65 -16.69 -2.71
CA CYS A 100 -19.99 -16.72 -4.13
C CYS A 100 -18.84 -16.21 -5.01
N LEU A 101 -18.15 -15.13 -4.60
CA LEU A 101 -16.95 -14.63 -5.30
C LEU A 101 -15.81 -15.64 -5.29
N LEU A 102 -15.59 -16.32 -4.15
CA LEU A 102 -14.60 -17.39 -4.05
C LEU A 102 -14.95 -18.53 -5.01
N GLY A 103 -16.21 -18.98 -5.02
CA GLY A 103 -16.68 -20.02 -5.92
C GLY A 103 -16.51 -19.62 -7.39
N ALA A 104 -16.91 -18.41 -7.76
CA ALA A 104 -16.73 -17.88 -9.11
C ALA A 104 -15.26 -17.78 -9.52
N GLY A 105 -14.38 -17.31 -8.62
CA GLY A 105 -12.95 -17.23 -8.86
C GLY A 105 -12.29 -18.60 -9.03
N VAL A 106 -12.63 -19.56 -8.19
CA VAL A 106 -12.10 -20.93 -8.28
C VAL A 106 -12.60 -21.65 -9.53
N LEU A 107 -13.91 -21.60 -9.81
CA LEU A 107 -14.51 -22.24 -10.98
C LEU A 107 -14.07 -21.59 -12.30
N GLY A 108 -13.84 -20.27 -12.29
CA GLY A 108 -13.34 -19.52 -13.43
C GLY A 108 -11.82 -19.50 -13.58
N ALA A 109 -11.07 -20.20 -12.70
CA ALA A 109 -9.61 -20.12 -12.63
C ALA A 109 -9.06 -18.68 -12.54
N GLU A 110 -9.82 -17.78 -11.90
CA GLU A 110 -9.53 -16.36 -11.78
C GLU A 110 -9.00 -16.08 -10.35
N LEU A 111 -7.67 -15.89 -10.26
CA LEU A 111 -6.97 -15.72 -9.00
C LEU A 111 -7.29 -14.38 -8.32
N PHE A 112 -7.53 -13.31 -9.09
CA PHE A 112 -7.81 -11.98 -8.55
C PHE A 112 -9.12 -11.98 -7.75
N LEU A 113 -10.21 -12.50 -8.32
CA LEU A 113 -11.52 -12.66 -7.70
C LEU A 113 -11.44 -13.53 -6.45
N SER A 114 -10.71 -14.64 -6.54
CA SER A 114 -10.45 -15.54 -5.41
C SER A 114 -9.75 -14.82 -4.26
N ARG A 115 -8.75 -13.96 -4.54
CA ARG A 115 -8.04 -13.15 -3.53
C ARG A 115 -8.91 -12.03 -2.96
N ILE A 116 -9.70 -11.35 -3.80
CA ILE A 116 -10.62 -10.28 -3.37
C ILE A 116 -11.69 -10.85 -2.44
N SER A 117 -12.17 -12.07 -2.71
CA SER A 117 -13.15 -12.75 -1.86
C SER A 117 -12.69 -12.84 -0.39
N LEU A 118 -11.38 -13.02 -0.12
CA LEU A 118 -10.83 -13.03 1.23
C LEU A 118 -11.06 -11.69 1.93
N LEU A 119 -10.80 -10.57 1.26
CA LEU A 119 -10.98 -9.24 1.85
C LEU A 119 -12.46 -8.94 2.09
N VAL A 120 -13.33 -9.34 1.17
CA VAL A 120 -14.79 -9.20 1.33
C VAL A 120 -15.28 -10.07 2.48
N LEU A 121 -14.77 -11.29 2.64
CA LEU A 121 -15.08 -12.18 3.75
C LEU A 121 -14.69 -11.52 5.08
N LEU A 122 -13.48 -10.98 5.19
CA LEU A 122 -13.02 -10.27 6.40
C LEU A 122 -13.93 -9.09 6.74
N ALA A 123 -14.34 -8.29 5.75
CA ALA A 123 -15.31 -7.22 5.95
C ALA A 123 -16.64 -7.75 6.48
N GLY A 124 -17.18 -8.81 5.85
CA GLY A 124 -18.43 -9.44 6.25
C GLY A 124 -18.39 -9.98 7.67
N LEU A 125 -17.31 -10.63 8.07
CA LEU A 125 -17.12 -11.13 9.44
C LEU A 125 -17.03 -9.99 10.47
N ILE A 126 -16.31 -8.90 10.15
CA ILE A 126 -16.26 -7.72 11.03
C ILE A 126 -17.66 -7.13 11.21
N VAL A 127 -18.40 -6.92 10.12
CA VAL A 127 -19.76 -6.38 10.17
C VAL A 127 -20.73 -7.33 10.89
N PHE A 128 -20.60 -8.64 10.68
CA PHE A 128 -21.45 -9.64 11.30
C PHE A 128 -21.27 -9.67 12.82
N PHE A 129 -20.04 -9.77 13.32
CA PHE A 129 -19.78 -9.89 14.75
C PHE A 129 -19.74 -8.55 15.50
N ARG A 130 -19.30 -7.48 14.85
CA ARG A 130 -18.98 -6.20 15.52
C ARG A 130 -19.72 -5.00 14.94
N GLY A 131 -20.32 -5.14 13.77
CA GLY A 131 -21.15 -4.12 13.14
C GLY A 131 -20.41 -3.15 12.24
N TRP A 132 -21.21 -2.35 11.53
CA TRP A 132 -20.75 -1.24 10.70
C TRP A 132 -19.94 -0.17 11.44
N PRO A 133 -20.24 0.20 12.71
CA PRO A 133 -19.43 1.18 13.43
C PRO A 133 -17.97 0.75 13.56
N LEU A 134 -17.73 -0.53 13.92
CA LEU A 134 -16.36 -1.06 14.00
C LEU A 134 -15.71 -1.14 12.62
N PHE A 135 -16.43 -1.63 11.60
CA PHE A 135 -15.90 -1.72 10.25
C PHE A 135 -15.41 -0.36 9.72
N ARG A 136 -16.19 0.71 9.94
CA ARG A 136 -15.77 2.08 9.58
C ARG A 136 -14.51 2.52 10.34
N ALA A 137 -14.38 2.15 11.61
CA ALA A 137 -13.20 2.47 12.41
C ALA A 137 -11.91 1.75 11.93
N VAL A 138 -12.05 0.59 11.29
CA VAL A 138 -10.95 -0.20 10.71
C VAL A 138 -10.91 -0.16 9.18
N LEU A 139 -11.64 0.77 8.56
CA LEU A 139 -11.76 0.84 7.10
C LEU A 139 -10.40 1.04 6.43
N PHE A 140 -9.53 1.86 7.00
CA PHE A 140 -8.19 2.09 6.47
C PHE A 140 -7.32 0.81 6.45
N PRO A 141 -7.03 0.13 7.58
CA PRO A 141 -6.20 -1.08 7.56
C PRO A 141 -6.83 -2.20 6.74
N TRP A 142 -8.17 -2.28 6.64
CA TRP A 142 -8.84 -3.21 5.74
C TRP A 142 -8.65 -2.84 4.26
N ALA A 143 -8.90 -1.59 3.88
CA ALA A 143 -8.74 -1.11 2.51
C ALA A 143 -7.29 -1.17 2.04
N PHE A 144 -6.33 -0.98 2.96
CA PHE A 144 -4.92 -1.12 2.68
C PHE A 144 -4.53 -2.53 2.22
N LEU A 145 -5.25 -3.57 2.66
CA LEU A 145 -5.01 -4.95 2.22
C LEU A 145 -5.18 -5.14 0.71
N PHE A 146 -5.95 -4.29 0.01
CA PHE A 146 -6.07 -4.40 -1.45
C PHE A 146 -4.73 -4.21 -2.16
N LEU A 147 -3.78 -3.46 -1.58
CA LEU A 147 -2.45 -3.25 -2.18
C LEU A 147 -1.58 -4.51 -2.17
N MET A 148 -1.93 -5.53 -1.38
CA MET A 148 -1.23 -6.82 -1.38
C MET A 148 -1.69 -7.73 -2.53
N ILE A 149 -2.85 -7.45 -3.14
CA ILE A 149 -3.43 -8.28 -4.18
C ILE A 149 -2.91 -7.80 -5.54
N PRO A 150 -2.17 -8.64 -6.28
CA PRO A 150 -1.78 -8.36 -7.65
C PRO A 150 -3.00 -8.17 -8.53
N ILE A 151 -3.11 -7.01 -9.19
CA ILE A 151 -4.17 -6.73 -10.17
C ILE A 151 -4.01 -7.63 -11.41
N PRO A 152 -5.09 -7.90 -12.16
CA PRO A 152 -5.02 -8.69 -13.38
C PRO A 152 -3.98 -8.14 -14.36
N ALA A 153 -3.23 -9.03 -15.02
CA ALA A 153 -2.12 -8.67 -15.90
C ALA A 153 -2.52 -7.68 -17.02
N ILE A 154 -3.76 -7.79 -17.52
CA ILE A 154 -4.31 -6.87 -18.52
C ILE A 154 -4.36 -5.43 -17.99
N ILE A 155 -4.91 -5.24 -16.78
CA ILE A 155 -5.01 -3.93 -16.13
C ILE A 155 -3.61 -3.42 -15.79
N PHE A 156 -2.75 -4.30 -15.27
CA PHE A 156 -1.36 -3.98 -14.98
C PHE A 156 -0.63 -3.44 -16.21
N ASN A 157 -0.72 -4.13 -17.36
CA ASN A 157 -0.06 -3.72 -18.60
C ASN A 157 -0.66 -2.44 -19.18
N GLN A 158 -1.98 -2.24 -19.06
CA GLN A 158 -2.64 -0.99 -19.48
C GLN A 158 -2.16 0.23 -18.70
N ILE A 159 -1.83 0.07 -17.42
CA ILE A 159 -1.29 1.16 -16.59
C ILE A 159 0.20 1.34 -16.87
N THR A 160 0.95 0.25 -16.93
CA THR A 160 2.41 0.33 -16.92
C THR A 160 3.00 0.67 -18.28
N PHE A 161 2.41 0.20 -19.38
CA PHE A 161 2.93 0.44 -20.73
C PHE A 161 2.97 1.94 -21.11
N PRO A 162 1.92 2.75 -20.88
CA PRO A 162 1.98 4.19 -21.10
C PRO A 162 3.07 4.89 -20.26
N LEU A 163 3.28 4.44 -19.02
CA LEU A 163 4.31 4.98 -18.14
C LEU A 163 5.72 4.60 -18.65
N GLN A 164 5.90 3.40 -19.20
CA GLN A 164 7.15 3.01 -19.88
C GLN A 164 7.42 3.88 -21.10
N LEU A 165 6.42 4.16 -21.93
CA LEU A 165 6.55 5.05 -23.10
C LEU A 165 6.90 6.49 -22.69
N LEU A 166 6.33 6.98 -21.60
CA LEU A 166 6.67 8.29 -21.07
C LEU A 166 8.11 8.33 -20.57
N ALA A 167 8.53 7.31 -19.81
CA ALA A 167 9.90 7.19 -19.33
C ALA A 167 10.92 7.07 -20.48
N SER A 168 10.63 6.27 -21.50
CA SER A 168 11.49 6.12 -22.68
C SER A 168 11.59 7.42 -23.46
N LYS A 169 10.49 8.18 -23.60
CA LYS A 169 10.48 9.50 -24.23
C LYS A 169 11.34 10.50 -23.46
N LEU A 170 11.21 10.58 -22.14
CA LEU A 170 12.01 11.47 -21.30
C LEU A 170 13.50 11.12 -21.39
N ALA A 171 13.84 9.83 -21.29
CA ALA A 171 15.23 9.38 -21.40
C ALA A 171 15.82 9.66 -22.79
N ALA A 172 15.08 9.40 -23.86
CA ALA A 172 15.52 9.67 -25.24
C ALA A 172 15.69 11.18 -25.54
N SER A 173 14.98 12.06 -24.83
CA SER A 173 15.20 13.50 -24.91
C SER A 173 16.42 13.98 -24.11
N ALA A 174 16.80 13.25 -23.05
CA ALA A 174 17.90 13.63 -22.16
C ALA A 174 19.26 13.11 -22.64
N LEU A 175 19.34 11.87 -23.14
CA LEU A 175 20.60 11.25 -23.59
C LEU A 175 21.36 12.05 -24.66
N PRO A 176 20.71 12.62 -25.70
CA PRO A 176 21.40 13.45 -26.69
C PRO A 176 22.01 14.72 -26.09
N LEU A 177 21.39 15.30 -25.06
CA LEU A 177 21.93 16.48 -24.36
C LEU A 177 23.24 16.15 -23.62
N LEU A 178 23.49 14.87 -23.35
CA LEU A 178 24.68 14.35 -22.69
C LEU A 178 25.68 13.73 -23.69
N GLY A 179 25.51 13.98 -24.99
CA GLY A 179 26.43 13.52 -26.04
C GLY A 179 26.18 12.08 -26.50
N VAL A 180 25.04 11.49 -26.16
CA VAL A 180 24.70 10.12 -26.54
C VAL A 180 23.56 10.12 -27.57
N PRO A 181 23.86 9.88 -28.87
CA PRO A 181 22.83 9.82 -29.90
C PRO A 181 21.98 8.56 -29.73
N VAL A 182 20.66 8.71 -29.79
CA VAL A 182 19.72 7.59 -29.61
C VAL A 182 18.58 7.65 -30.60
N LEU A 183 18.07 6.48 -30.97
CA LEU A 183 16.83 6.31 -31.71
C LEU A 183 15.82 5.60 -30.81
N ARG A 184 14.64 6.19 -30.60
CA ARG A 184 13.58 5.61 -29.76
C ARG A 184 12.49 4.96 -30.61
N GLU A 185 12.25 3.68 -30.39
CA GLU A 185 11.19 2.89 -31.01
C GLU A 185 10.27 2.35 -29.91
N GLY A 186 9.15 3.03 -29.67
CA GLY A 186 8.24 2.67 -28.58
C GLY A 186 8.92 2.79 -27.20
N ASN A 187 9.10 1.66 -26.52
CA ASN A 187 9.76 1.51 -25.24
C ASN A 187 11.21 0.99 -25.35
N ILE A 188 11.76 0.91 -26.57
CA ILE A 188 13.15 0.55 -26.84
C ILE A 188 13.93 1.81 -27.20
N ILE A 189 15.13 1.96 -26.64
CA ILE A 189 16.07 3.04 -26.96
C ILE A 189 17.32 2.40 -27.58
N ASN A 190 17.46 2.54 -28.88
CA ASN A 190 18.61 2.05 -29.63
C ASN A 190 19.79 3.01 -29.45
N LEU A 191 20.83 2.54 -28.76
CA LEU A 191 22.12 3.21 -28.68
C LEU A 191 23.11 2.55 -29.65
N PRO A 192 24.19 3.25 -30.06
CA PRO A 192 25.23 2.66 -30.91
C PRO A 192 25.87 1.41 -30.29
N ALA A 193 25.98 1.37 -28.97
CA ALA A 193 26.61 0.28 -28.24
C ALA A 193 25.66 -0.91 -27.98
N LEU A 194 24.45 -0.65 -27.48
CA LEU A 194 23.47 -1.70 -27.12
C LEU A 194 22.04 -1.12 -27.08
N PRO A 195 21.01 -1.81 -27.58
CA PRO A 195 19.63 -1.40 -27.35
C PRO A 195 19.24 -1.53 -25.87
N LEU A 196 18.59 -0.50 -25.33
CA LEU A 196 18.01 -0.53 -23.98
C LEU A 196 16.50 -0.72 -24.06
N GLU A 197 16.03 -1.85 -23.54
CA GLU A 197 14.60 -2.12 -23.42
C GLU A 197 14.07 -1.68 -22.06
N VAL A 198 13.03 -0.84 -22.06
CA VAL A 198 12.38 -0.41 -20.83
C VAL A 198 11.50 -1.53 -20.24
N ALA A 199 11.12 -2.55 -21.03
CA ALA A 199 10.24 -3.66 -20.60
C ALA A 199 10.94 -4.74 -19.75
N GLU A 200 12.10 -5.27 -20.16
CA GLU A 200 12.80 -6.36 -19.46
C GLU A 200 14.00 -5.89 -18.63
N ALA A 201 14.79 -4.94 -19.13
CA ALA A 201 16.01 -4.48 -18.44
C ALA A 201 15.71 -3.45 -17.33
N CYS A 202 14.58 -2.75 -17.40
CA CYS A 202 14.27 -1.63 -16.52
C CYS A 202 13.02 -1.86 -15.67
N SER A 203 13.14 -2.65 -14.61
CA SER A 203 12.15 -2.85 -13.53
C SER A 203 11.60 -1.59 -12.81
N GLY A 204 11.48 -0.42 -13.43
CA GLY A 204 10.88 0.79 -12.85
C GLY A 204 9.39 0.65 -12.50
N ILE A 205 8.74 -0.44 -12.90
CA ILE A 205 7.39 -0.79 -12.45
C ILE A 205 7.41 -1.45 -11.07
N ARG A 206 8.51 -2.15 -10.72
CA ARG A 206 8.76 -2.69 -9.37
C ARG A 206 8.67 -1.59 -8.33
N SER A 207 9.24 -0.42 -8.65
CA SER A 207 9.20 0.75 -7.78
C SER A 207 7.84 1.43 -7.77
N LEU A 208 7.02 1.39 -8.84
CA LEU A 208 5.71 2.07 -8.82
C LEU A 208 4.80 1.53 -7.71
N LEU A 209 4.46 0.23 -7.73
CA LEU A 209 3.56 -0.35 -6.72
C LEU A 209 4.15 -0.29 -5.31
N SER A 210 5.46 -0.54 -5.18
CA SER A 210 6.18 -0.45 -3.91
C SER A 210 6.20 0.98 -3.36
N LEU A 211 6.47 1.98 -4.21
CA LEU A 211 6.49 3.39 -3.86
C LEU A 211 5.10 3.91 -3.57
N THR A 212 4.07 3.52 -4.33
CA THR A 212 2.67 3.85 -4.02
C THR A 212 2.27 3.27 -2.67
N THR A 213 2.59 2.00 -2.40
CA THR A 213 2.33 1.37 -1.10
C THR A 213 3.02 2.12 0.02
N LEU A 214 4.31 2.44 -0.15
CA LEU A 214 5.07 3.19 0.84
C LEU A 214 4.60 4.64 0.98
N ALA A 215 4.10 5.27 -0.07
CA ALA A 215 3.49 6.59 -0.02
C ALA A 215 2.20 6.59 0.81
N VAL A 216 1.38 5.55 0.69
CA VAL A 216 0.17 5.38 1.52
C VAL A 216 0.55 5.15 2.99
N VAL A 217 1.55 4.29 3.25
CA VAL A 217 2.09 4.06 4.61
C VAL A 217 2.62 5.35 5.21
N TYR A 218 3.52 6.03 4.50
CA TYR A 218 4.16 7.27 4.91
C TYR A 218 3.12 8.37 5.15
N GLY A 219 2.21 8.59 4.21
CA GLY A 219 1.14 9.58 4.34
C GLY A 219 0.21 9.29 5.52
N TYR A 220 -0.13 8.02 5.77
CA TYR A 220 -0.93 7.65 6.93
C TYR A 220 -0.22 7.95 8.26
N LEU A 221 1.08 7.71 8.35
CA LEU A 221 1.86 7.93 9.57
C LEU A 221 2.22 9.39 9.82
N MET A 222 2.51 10.15 8.77
CA MET A 222 3.16 11.46 8.89
C MET A 222 2.22 12.65 8.63
N GLU A 223 1.10 12.42 7.94
CA GLU A 223 0.21 13.52 7.52
C GLU A 223 -1.19 13.33 8.09
N PRO A 224 -1.75 14.27 8.88
CA PRO A 224 -3.12 14.16 9.38
C PRO A 224 -4.21 14.35 8.30
N ARG A 225 -3.96 15.11 7.23
CA ARG A 225 -4.97 15.52 6.24
C ARG A 225 -5.15 14.47 5.15
N ILE A 226 -6.35 13.91 5.02
CA ILE A 226 -6.65 12.87 4.03
C ILE A 226 -6.38 13.31 2.58
N VAL A 227 -6.63 14.58 2.25
CA VAL A 227 -6.38 15.13 0.91
C VAL A 227 -4.89 15.04 0.56
N ILE A 228 -4.00 15.45 1.46
CA ILE A 228 -2.56 15.37 1.23
C ILE A 228 -2.10 13.91 1.12
N ARG A 229 -2.67 12.99 1.91
CA ARG A 229 -2.38 11.54 1.77
C ARG A 229 -2.71 11.01 0.38
N ILE A 230 -3.87 11.39 -0.16
CA ILE A 230 -4.30 11.00 -1.51
C ILE A 230 -3.37 11.64 -2.56
N LEU A 231 -3.07 12.94 -2.43
CA LEU A 231 -2.15 13.63 -3.33
C LEU A 231 -0.74 13.02 -3.31
N LEU A 232 -0.25 12.56 -2.16
CA LEU A 232 1.02 11.86 -2.04
C LEU A 232 1.01 10.50 -2.74
N ALA A 233 -0.06 9.72 -2.55
CA ALA A 233 -0.22 8.46 -3.27
C ALA A 233 -0.25 8.69 -4.79
N LEU A 234 -0.96 9.72 -5.27
CA LEU A 234 -0.99 10.09 -6.68
C LEU A 234 0.37 10.61 -7.19
N ALA A 235 1.09 11.38 -6.38
CA ALA A 235 2.42 11.89 -6.71
C ALA A 235 3.47 10.78 -6.85
N SER A 236 3.26 9.61 -6.23
CA SER A 236 4.16 8.46 -6.43
C SER A 236 4.27 8.02 -7.90
N ILE A 237 3.22 8.23 -8.71
CA ILE A 237 3.19 7.86 -10.14
C ILE A 237 4.20 8.68 -10.95
N PRO A 238 4.10 10.03 -11.02
CA PRO A 238 5.09 10.82 -11.74
C PRO A 238 6.50 10.71 -11.13
N ILE A 239 6.63 10.56 -9.82
CA ILE A 239 7.94 10.32 -9.17
C ILE A 239 8.57 9.03 -9.72
N ALA A 240 7.81 7.94 -9.80
CA ALA A 240 8.30 6.67 -10.34
C ALA A 240 8.71 6.80 -11.81
N VAL A 241 7.96 7.54 -12.63
CA VAL A 241 8.32 7.80 -14.03
C VAL A 241 9.64 8.57 -14.12
N VAL A 242 9.79 9.65 -13.36
CA VAL A 242 11.01 10.48 -13.36
C VAL A 242 12.20 9.66 -12.89
N ALA A 243 12.07 8.94 -11.78
CA ALA A 243 13.14 8.10 -11.24
C ALA A 243 13.52 6.97 -12.22
N ASN A 244 12.55 6.36 -12.91
CA ASN A 244 12.82 5.39 -13.95
C ASN A 244 13.53 6.01 -15.18
N SER A 245 13.14 7.23 -15.56
CA SER A 245 13.78 7.96 -16.66
C SER A 245 15.25 8.24 -16.35
N LEU A 246 15.54 8.70 -15.13
CA LEU A 246 16.90 8.92 -14.63
C LEU A 246 17.71 7.62 -14.63
N ARG A 247 17.10 6.50 -14.26
CA ARG A 247 17.74 5.18 -14.35
C ARG A 247 18.14 4.84 -15.78
N ILE A 248 17.20 4.96 -16.73
CA ILE A 248 17.44 4.64 -18.14
C ILE A 248 18.57 5.52 -18.70
N VAL A 249 18.57 6.82 -18.39
CA VAL A 249 19.65 7.73 -18.78
C VAL A 249 20.97 7.28 -18.17
N GLY A 250 21.00 6.97 -16.87
CA GLY A 250 22.19 6.48 -16.18
C GLY A 250 22.76 5.20 -16.81
N THR A 251 21.89 4.22 -17.11
CA THR A 251 22.29 2.99 -17.81
C THR A 251 22.83 3.29 -19.21
N GLY A 252 22.18 4.17 -19.98
CA GLY A 252 22.63 4.56 -21.31
C GLY A 252 24.01 5.22 -21.31
N LEU A 253 24.29 6.10 -20.35
CA LEU A 253 25.61 6.71 -20.19
C LEU A 253 26.67 5.67 -19.82
N LEU A 254 26.36 4.74 -18.90
CA LEU A 254 27.29 3.69 -18.50
C LEU A 254 27.65 2.79 -19.68
N VAL A 255 26.66 2.31 -20.42
CA VAL A 255 26.88 1.46 -21.60
C VAL A 255 27.72 2.19 -22.65
N GLN A 256 27.42 3.46 -22.92
CA GLN A 256 28.10 4.22 -23.97
C GLN A 256 29.57 4.54 -23.64
N TYR A 257 29.89 4.87 -22.39
CA TYR A 257 31.22 5.34 -22.00
C TYR A 257 32.10 4.29 -21.31
N TRP A 258 31.50 3.29 -20.65
CA TRP A 258 32.21 2.24 -19.91
C TRP A 258 31.95 0.82 -20.45
N GLY A 259 31.17 0.68 -21.54
CA GLY A 259 30.88 -0.60 -22.16
C GLY A 259 29.78 -1.41 -21.46
N GLN A 260 29.38 -2.51 -22.07
CA GLN A 260 28.27 -3.35 -21.63
C GLN A 260 28.52 -4.03 -20.26
N ASP A 261 29.76 -4.49 -20.02
CA ASP A 261 30.14 -5.17 -18.77
C ASP A 261 29.95 -4.28 -17.52
N ALA A 262 30.11 -2.96 -17.68
CA ALA A 262 29.90 -2.00 -16.60
C ALA A 262 28.41 -1.85 -16.24
N ALA A 263 27.50 -2.13 -17.16
CA ALA A 263 26.06 -2.03 -16.95
C ALA A 263 25.44 -3.31 -16.37
N GLU A 264 25.99 -4.49 -16.67
CA GLU A 264 25.43 -5.79 -16.26
C GLU A 264 25.83 -6.24 -14.84
N GLY A 265 26.95 -5.71 -14.31
CA GLY A 265 27.46 -6.07 -12.98
C GLY A 265 26.84 -5.29 -11.79
N PHE A 266 27.69 -4.75 -10.92
CA PHE A 266 27.30 -4.01 -9.71
C PHE A 266 26.26 -2.91 -9.95
N PHE A 267 26.34 -2.20 -11.07
CA PHE A 267 25.41 -1.12 -11.41
C PHE A 267 23.99 -1.60 -11.67
N HIS A 268 23.78 -2.81 -12.20
CA HIS A 268 22.43 -3.33 -12.41
C HIS A 268 21.69 -3.51 -11.08
N THR A 269 22.36 -4.10 -10.08
CA THR A 269 21.78 -4.28 -8.73
C THR A 269 21.73 -2.97 -7.94
N PHE A 270 22.79 -2.15 -8.00
CA PHE A 270 22.90 -0.89 -7.26
C PHE A 270 21.90 0.17 -7.76
N SER A 271 21.68 0.23 -9.08
CA SER A 271 20.75 1.20 -9.68
C SER A 271 19.31 1.03 -9.19
N GLY A 272 18.85 -0.21 -8.96
CA GLY A 272 17.51 -0.48 -8.46
C GLY A 272 17.26 0.10 -7.07
N TRP A 273 18.18 -0.11 -6.13
CA TRP A 273 18.09 0.46 -4.77
C TRP A 273 18.24 1.98 -4.79
N LEU A 274 19.19 2.51 -5.57
CA LEU A 274 19.41 3.96 -5.68
C LEU A 274 18.16 4.68 -6.20
N VAL A 275 17.53 4.16 -7.26
CA VAL A 275 16.30 4.71 -7.83
C VAL A 275 15.15 4.70 -6.81
N PHE A 276 15.06 3.66 -5.99
CA PHE A 276 14.09 3.61 -4.90
C PHE A 276 14.38 4.69 -3.85
N VAL A 277 15.62 4.83 -3.37
CA VAL A 277 16.00 5.88 -2.41
C VAL A 277 15.73 7.28 -2.95
N VAL A 278 16.11 7.55 -4.20
CA VAL A 278 15.82 8.82 -4.86
C VAL A 278 14.31 9.07 -4.93
N SER A 279 13.53 8.04 -5.26
CA SER A 279 12.06 8.14 -5.28
C SER A 279 11.48 8.48 -3.91
N LEU A 280 12.04 7.93 -2.82
CA LEU A 280 11.63 8.27 -1.45
C LEU A 280 12.00 9.69 -1.05
N LEU A 281 13.20 10.16 -1.42
CA LEU A 281 13.61 11.53 -1.17
C LEU A 281 12.72 12.52 -1.92
N LEU A 282 12.37 12.22 -3.18
CA LEU A 282 11.42 13.02 -3.96
C LEU A 282 10.02 13.01 -3.33
N LEU A 283 9.54 11.86 -2.86
CA LEU A 283 8.26 11.75 -2.16
C LEU A 283 8.24 12.60 -0.88
N PHE A 284 9.32 12.56 -0.10
CA PHE A 284 9.48 13.41 1.09
C PHE A 284 9.49 14.89 0.72
N ALA A 285 10.22 15.28 -0.32
CA ALA A 285 10.26 16.66 -0.80
C ALA A 285 8.89 17.16 -1.26
N VAL A 286 8.14 16.34 -2.02
CA VAL A 286 6.76 16.64 -2.44
C VAL A 286 5.83 16.77 -1.25
N HIS A 287 5.99 15.94 -0.22
CA HIS A 287 5.23 16.09 1.02
C HIS A 287 5.51 17.43 1.71
N GLN A 288 6.78 17.82 1.87
CA GLN A 288 7.11 19.11 2.45
C GLN A 288 6.52 20.27 1.64
N LEU A 289 6.57 20.17 0.30
CA LEU A 289 5.96 21.16 -0.58
C LEU A 289 4.43 21.26 -0.36
N PHE A 290 3.72 20.13 -0.34
CA PHE A 290 2.28 20.11 -0.08
C PHE A 290 1.94 20.69 1.29
N VAL A 291 2.70 20.36 2.33
CA VAL A 291 2.50 20.90 3.67
C VAL A 291 2.70 22.41 3.69
N VAL A 292 3.76 22.91 3.06
CA VAL A 292 4.06 24.36 2.99
C VAL A 292 2.97 25.11 2.24
N VAL A 293 2.57 24.64 1.06
CA VAL A 293 1.52 25.26 0.22
C VAL A 293 0.16 25.20 0.92
N ALA A 294 -0.12 24.13 1.65
CA ALA A 294 -1.36 23.96 2.39
C ALA A 294 -1.32 24.58 3.79
N ARG A 295 -0.28 25.35 4.17
CA ARG A 295 -0.34 26.17 5.39
C ARG A 295 -1.36 27.28 5.11
N PRO A 296 -2.41 27.42 5.93
CA PRO A 296 -3.23 28.62 5.84
C PRO A 296 -2.29 29.81 6.03
N VAL A 297 -2.36 30.78 5.11
CA VAL A 297 -1.72 32.09 5.30
C VAL A 297 -2.29 32.59 6.62
N LYS A 298 -1.51 32.52 7.70
CA LYS A 298 -1.88 33.19 8.94
C LYS A 298 -2.13 34.64 8.55
N GLU A 299 -3.37 35.09 8.71
CA GLU A 299 -3.70 36.50 8.68
C GLU A 299 -2.64 37.22 9.52
N LYS A 300 -1.84 38.04 8.84
CA LYS A 300 -1.12 39.12 9.50
C LYS A 300 -2.20 40.06 10.03
N LEU A 301 -2.66 39.81 11.24
CA LEU A 301 -3.33 40.78 12.10
C LEU A 301 -2.32 41.26 13.13
#